data_AF-A0A0N4XGB2-F1
#
_entry.id   AF-A0A0N4XGB2-F1
#
_cell.length_a   1.000
_cell.length_b   1.000
_cell.length_c   1.000
_cell.angle_alpha   90.00
_cell.angle_beta   90.00
_cell.angle_gamma   90.00
#
_symmetry.space_group_name_H-M   'P 1'
#
loop_
_entity.id
_entity.type
_entity.pdbx_description
1 polymer ?
#
loop_
_entity_poly.entity_id
_entity_poly.type
_entity_poly.pdbx_seq_one_letter_code
_entity_poly.pdbx_strand_id
1 'polypeptide(L)'
;MKTKRTCVFCQRIATDVEMRVFPVVKTKNAILFVCLGALGYFPGETVEEAYRKFASRHKYSCPKHYVEVGKYICTEMAMVGKFYTESNGRAFVTLSDIPDHVVQYINCNAARIDVG
;
A
#
# COMPACT_ATOMS: atom_id res chain seq x y z
N MET A 1 21.86 10.59 -15.45
CA MET A 1 21.94 11.56 -14.33
C MET A 1 20.87 11.19 -13.32
N LYS A 2 21.20 10.98 -12.04
CA LYS A 2 20.19 10.63 -11.01
C LYS A 2 19.38 11.87 -10.67
N THR A 3 18.05 11.78 -10.67
CA THR A 3 17.18 12.91 -10.35
C THR A 3 16.63 12.77 -8.93
N LYS A 4 16.66 13.85 -8.14
CA LYS A 4 16.03 13.87 -6.82
C LYS A 4 14.50 13.87 -6.98
N ARG A 5 13.82 13.04 -6.20
CA ARG A 5 12.36 12.88 -6.18
C ARG A 5 11.85 12.98 -4.75
N THR A 6 10.60 13.41 -4.60
CA THR A 6 9.94 13.56 -3.30
C THR A 6 8.89 12.46 -3.12
N CYS A 7 8.90 11.82 -1.96
CA CYS A 7 7.86 10.87 -1.57
C CYS A 7 6.53 11.58 -1.40
N VAL A 8 5.48 11.12 -2.05
CA VAL A 8 4.16 11.73 -1.91
C VAL A 8 3.55 11.60 -0.51
N PHE A 9 3.93 10.57 0.25
CA PHE A 9 3.34 10.30 1.57
C PHE A 9 4.08 10.99 2.72
N CYS A 10 5.41 10.95 2.73
CA CYS A 10 6.22 11.46 3.84
C CYS A 10 7.16 12.61 3.48
N GLN A 11 7.08 13.13 2.26
CA GLN A 11 7.92 14.23 1.75
C GLN A 11 9.44 13.97 1.79
N ARG A 12 9.87 12.74 2.09
CA ARG A 12 11.29 12.33 2.01
C ARG A 12 11.82 12.54 0.59
N ILE A 13 12.95 13.22 0.48
CA ILE A 13 13.68 13.41 -0.77
C ILE A 13 14.72 12.31 -0.91
N ALA A 14 14.76 11.63 -2.05
CA ALA A 14 15.74 10.59 -2.38
C ALA A 14 16.01 10.58 -3.89
N THR A 15 16.97 9.79 -4.35
CA THR A 15 17.17 9.60 -5.79
C THR A 15 16.04 8.75 -6.36
N ASP A 16 15.71 8.97 -7.63
CA ASP A 16 14.73 8.16 -8.37
C ASP A 16 15.00 6.64 -8.31
N VAL A 17 16.28 6.23 -8.26
CA VAL A 17 16.70 4.82 -8.11
C VAL A 17 16.29 4.21 -6.76
N GLU A 18 16.19 5.02 -5.71
CA GLU A 18 15.81 4.59 -4.36
C GLU A 18 14.29 4.60 -4.14
N MET A 19 13.54 5.12 -5.12
CA MET A 19 12.11 5.39 -5.01
C MET A 19 11.31 4.40 -5.85
N ARG A 20 10.09 4.09 -5.40
CA ARG A 20 9.13 3.32 -6.18
C ARG A 20 8.19 4.27 -6.91
N VAL A 21 8.10 4.09 -8.23
CA VAL A 21 7.05 4.70 -9.04
C VAL A 21 5.77 3.90 -8.84
N PHE A 22 4.63 4.57 -8.69
CA PHE A 22 3.37 3.85 -8.60
C PHE A 22 3.14 3.03 -9.88
N PRO A 23 2.84 1.72 -9.76
CA PRO A 23 2.50 0.91 -10.90
C PRO A 23 1.23 1.42 -11.58
N VAL A 24 1.08 1.11 -12.87
CA VAL A 24 -0.14 1.40 -13.65
C VAL A 24 -1.34 0.58 -13.15
N VAL A 25 -1.08 -0.51 -12.42
CA VAL A 25 -2.10 -1.43 -11.91
C VAL A 25 -2.85 -0.81 -10.73
N LYS A 26 -4.09 -0.36 -11.00
CA LYS A 26 -4.98 0.28 -10.01
C LYS A 26 -5.11 -0.54 -8.72
N THR A 27 -5.29 -1.86 -8.82
CA THR A 27 -5.51 -2.74 -7.65
C THR A 27 -4.33 -2.72 -6.67
N LYS A 28 -3.09 -2.69 -7.17
CA LYS A 28 -1.89 -2.62 -6.31
C LYS A 28 -1.82 -1.28 -5.57
N ASN A 29 -2.20 -0.20 -6.24
CA ASN A 29 -2.28 1.11 -5.63
C ASN A 29 -3.42 1.16 -4.62
N ALA A 30 -4.59 0.61 -4.93
CA ALA A 30 -5.72 0.56 -3.99
C ALA A 30 -5.34 -0.13 -2.69
N ILE A 31 -4.71 -1.33 -2.75
CA ILE A 31 -4.22 -2.03 -1.55
C ILE A 31 -3.27 -1.13 -0.75
N LEU A 32 -2.28 -0.52 -1.39
CA LEU A 32 -1.31 0.37 -0.74
C LEU A 32 -2.01 1.53 -0.02
N PHE A 33 -2.93 2.23 -0.70
CA PHE A 33 -3.63 3.38 -0.15
C PHE A 33 -4.58 2.99 0.97
N VAL A 34 -5.32 1.90 0.82
CA VAL A 34 -6.24 1.43 1.87
C VAL A 34 -5.48 1.06 3.14
N CYS A 35 -4.39 0.31 3.02
CA CYS A 35 -3.57 -0.04 4.17
C CYS A 35 -2.88 1.18 4.80
N LEU A 36 -2.39 2.13 4.00
CA LEU A 36 -1.84 3.39 4.53
C LEU A 36 -2.91 4.23 5.24
N GLY A 37 -4.14 4.25 4.73
CA GLY A 37 -5.29 4.89 5.38
C GLY A 37 -5.58 4.27 6.75
N ALA A 38 -5.60 2.93 6.84
CA ALA A 38 -5.74 2.22 8.12
C ALA A 38 -4.62 2.53 9.11
N LEU A 39 -3.40 2.80 8.61
CA LEU A 39 -2.25 3.24 9.39
C LEU A 39 -2.26 4.74 9.73
N GLY A 40 -3.28 5.49 9.32
CA GLY A 40 -3.43 6.92 9.65
C GLY A 40 -2.59 7.88 8.81
N TYR A 41 -2.10 7.46 7.63
CA TYR A 41 -1.28 8.32 6.76
C TYR A 41 -2.04 9.47 6.10
N PHE A 42 -3.38 9.48 6.17
CA PHE A 42 -4.25 10.48 5.54
C PHE A 42 -5.11 11.19 6.59
N PRO A 43 -4.53 11.96 7.52
CA PRO A 43 -5.29 12.62 8.58
C PRO A 43 -6.26 13.64 7.98
N GLY A 44 -7.56 13.48 8.26
CA GLY A 44 -8.61 14.36 7.77
C GLY A 44 -8.99 14.17 6.30
N GLU A 45 -8.47 13.13 5.63
CA GLU A 45 -8.83 12.77 4.25
C GLU A 45 -9.36 11.33 4.22
N THR A 46 -10.36 11.07 3.38
CA THR A 46 -10.76 9.71 3.03
C THR A 46 -9.72 9.05 2.12
N VAL A 47 -9.71 7.72 2.08
CA VAL A 47 -8.79 6.97 1.19
C VAL A 47 -9.04 7.31 -0.29
N GLU A 48 -10.30 7.55 -0.70
CA GLU A 48 -10.61 8.01 -2.06
C GLU A 48 -10.00 9.37 -2.41
N GLU A 49 -10.08 10.32 -1.49
CA GLU A 49 -9.51 11.67 -1.68
C GLU A 49 -7.99 11.59 -1.81
N ALA A 50 -7.35 10.85 -0.90
CA ALA A 50 -5.91 10.60 -0.96
C ALA A 50 -5.53 9.90 -2.28
N TYR A 51 -6.28 8.88 -2.70
CA TYR A 51 -6.02 8.17 -3.94
C TYR A 51 -6.12 9.11 -5.16
N ARG A 52 -7.19 9.89 -5.29
CA ARG A 52 -7.33 10.86 -6.39
C ARG A 52 -6.21 11.90 -6.42
N LYS A 53 -5.77 12.35 -5.24
CA LYS A 53 -4.69 13.33 -5.08
C LYS A 53 -3.31 12.78 -5.44
N PHE A 54 -3.01 11.55 -5.05
CA PHE A 54 -1.65 11.01 -5.09
C PHE A 54 -1.42 9.90 -6.12
N ALA A 55 -2.45 9.18 -6.58
CA ALA A 55 -2.32 8.06 -7.52
C ALA A 55 -2.14 8.50 -9.00
N SER A 56 -1.81 9.78 -9.24
CA SER A 56 -1.46 10.26 -10.58
C SER A 56 -0.20 9.56 -11.11
N ARG A 57 -0.13 9.40 -12.44
CA ARG A 57 1.05 8.82 -13.11
C ARG A 57 2.31 9.61 -12.72
N HIS A 58 3.43 8.90 -12.57
CA HIS A 58 4.76 9.45 -12.27
C HIS A 58 4.98 10.02 -10.86
N LYS A 59 4.14 9.67 -9.89
CA LYS A 59 4.42 9.94 -8.48
C LYS A 59 5.36 8.89 -7.88
N TYR A 60 6.17 9.34 -6.93
CA TYR A 60 7.20 8.55 -6.28
C TYR A 60 6.86 8.31 -4.81
N SER A 61 7.17 7.12 -4.32
CA SER A 61 6.98 6.71 -2.93
C SER A 61 8.25 6.05 -2.42
N CYS A 62 8.63 6.31 -1.18
CA CYS A 62 9.80 5.63 -0.62
C CYS A 62 9.45 4.16 -0.24
N PRO A 63 10.41 3.23 -0.28
CA PRO A 63 10.17 1.81 0.02
C PRO A 63 9.59 1.55 1.42
N LYS A 64 9.83 2.45 2.38
CA LYS A 64 9.34 2.37 3.75
C LYS A 64 7.83 2.12 3.81
N HIS A 65 7.04 2.79 2.98
CA HIS A 65 5.57 2.66 3.02
C HIS A 65 5.08 1.27 2.57
N TYR A 66 5.80 0.60 1.68
CA TYR A 66 5.49 -0.78 1.30
C TYR A 66 5.83 -1.75 2.44
N VAL A 67 6.91 -1.48 3.18
CA VAL A 67 7.28 -2.27 4.36
C VAL A 67 6.23 -2.10 5.46
N GLU A 68 5.73 -0.88 5.68
CA GLU A 68 4.69 -0.61 6.67
C GLU A 68 3.37 -1.30 6.32
N VAL A 69 2.95 -1.25 5.05
CA VAL A 69 1.78 -2.01 4.59
C VAL A 69 1.97 -3.51 4.74
N GLY A 70 3.15 -4.04 4.41
CA GLY A 70 3.46 -5.45 4.63
C GLY A 70 3.36 -5.84 6.10
N LYS A 71 3.90 -5.01 7.00
CA LYS A 71 3.79 -5.22 8.45
C LYS A 71 2.34 -5.20 8.93
N TYR A 72 1.55 -4.23 8.46
CA TYR A 72 0.12 -4.16 8.78
C TYR A 72 -0.61 -5.45 8.41
N ILE A 73 -0.46 -5.92 7.17
CA ILE A 73 -1.11 -7.16 6.72
C ILE A 73 -0.65 -8.36 7.57
N CYS A 74 0.65 -8.48 7.86
CA CYS A 74 1.15 -9.55 8.73
C CYS A 74 0.59 -9.46 10.16
N THR A 75 0.41 -8.27 10.71
CA THR A 75 -0.22 -8.07 12.02
C THR A 75 -1.68 -8.51 11.99
N GLU A 76 -2.44 -8.14 10.96
CA GLU A 76 -3.83 -8.57 10.80
C GLU A 76 -3.95 -10.10 10.68
N MET A 77 -3.05 -10.74 9.93
CA MET A 77 -2.97 -12.20 9.84
C MET A 77 -2.68 -12.84 11.20
N ALA A 78 -1.70 -12.31 11.94
CA ALA A 78 -1.30 -12.84 13.24
C ALA A 78 -2.43 -12.76 14.27
N MET A 79 -3.31 -11.75 14.21
CA MET A 79 -4.47 -11.62 15.12
C MET A 79 -5.46 -12.80 15.01
N VAL A 80 -5.48 -13.51 13.88
CA VAL A 80 -6.31 -14.70 13.68
C VAL A 80 -5.49 -15.99 13.59
N GLY A 81 -4.24 -15.96 14.07
CA GLY A 81 -3.34 -17.11 14.09
C GLY A 81 -2.84 -17.56 12.71
N LYS A 82 -2.90 -16.69 11.70
CA LYS A 82 -2.41 -16.97 10.34
C LYS A 82 -1.03 -16.34 10.11
N PHE A 83 -0.21 -17.00 9.30
CA PHE A 83 1.16 -16.57 8.99
C PHE A 83 1.48 -16.82 7.51
N TYR A 84 2.43 -16.07 6.96
CA TYR A 84 2.91 -16.34 5.61
C TYR A 84 3.85 -17.56 5.62
N THR A 85 3.92 -18.25 4.48
CA THR A 85 4.91 -19.31 4.27
C THR A 85 6.16 -18.69 3.66
N GLU A 86 7.34 -18.95 4.21
CA GLU A 86 8.61 -18.53 3.61
C GLU A 86 9.19 -19.66 2.75
N SER A 87 9.56 -19.35 1.52
CA SER A 87 10.27 -20.27 0.63
C SER A 87 11.25 -19.51 -0.25
N ASN A 88 12.50 -19.97 -0.32
CA ASN A 88 13.57 -19.35 -1.11
C ASN A 88 13.73 -17.83 -0.86
N GLY A 89 13.63 -17.40 0.40
CA GLY A 89 13.72 -15.98 0.80
C GLY A 89 12.55 -15.11 0.33
N ARG A 90 11.43 -15.72 -0.05
CA ARG A 90 10.19 -15.03 -0.43
C ARG A 90 9.06 -15.45 0.50
N ALA A 91 8.27 -14.47 0.91
CA ALA A 91 7.02 -14.72 1.62
C ALA A 91 5.90 -15.01 0.62
N PHE A 92 5.16 -16.09 0.89
CA PHE A 92 3.99 -16.53 0.14
C PHE A 92 2.77 -16.49 1.05
N VAL A 93 1.69 -15.92 0.51
CA VAL A 93 0.38 -15.90 1.14
C VAL A 93 -0.63 -16.42 0.13
N THR A 94 -1.54 -17.25 0.62
CA THR A 94 -2.73 -17.73 -0.09
C THR A 94 -3.94 -16.89 0.31
N LEU A 95 -5.04 -16.99 -0.43
CA LEU A 95 -6.28 -16.32 -0.05
C LEU A 95 -6.79 -16.79 1.32
N SER A 96 -6.53 -18.05 1.69
CA SER A 96 -6.85 -18.56 3.02
C SER A 96 -5.99 -17.98 4.14
N ASP A 97 -4.82 -17.41 3.83
CA ASP A 97 -3.92 -16.85 4.85
C ASP A 97 -4.33 -15.42 5.25
N ILE A 98 -4.98 -14.67 4.35
CA ILE A 98 -5.42 -13.31 4.64
C ILE A 98 -6.78 -13.37 5.36
N PRO A 99 -6.99 -12.64 6.47
CA PRO A 99 -8.28 -12.62 7.15
C PRO A 99 -9.39 -11.98 6.29
N ASP A 100 -10.61 -12.52 6.37
CA ASP A 100 -11.74 -12.04 5.57
C ASP A 100 -12.04 -10.56 5.81
N HIS A 101 -11.90 -10.07 7.05
CA HIS A 101 -12.16 -8.67 7.37
C HIS A 101 -11.17 -7.72 6.67
N VAL A 102 -9.91 -8.13 6.47
CA VAL A 102 -8.92 -7.36 5.70
C VAL A 102 -9.29 -7.33 4.23
N VAL A 103 -9.65 -8.50 3.68
CA VAL A 103 -10.07 -8.61 2.28
C VAL A 103 -11.33 -7.77 2.02
N GLN A 104 -12.32 -7.87 2.89
CA GLN A 104 -13.56 -7.08 2.81
C GLN A 104 -13.26 -5.59 2.94
N TYR A 105 -12.42 -5.18 3.90
CA TYR A 105 -12.03 -3.78 4.07
C TYR A 105 -11.35 -3.22 2.81
N ILE A 106 -10.40 -3.97 2.23
CA ILE A 106 -9.74 -3.61 0.98
C ILE A 106 -10.75 -3.52 -0.16
N ASN A 107 -11.61 -4.52 -0.34
CA ASN A 107 -12.58 -4.55 -1.43
C ASN A 107 -13.60 -3.41 -1.33
N CYS A 108 -14.13 -3.13 -0.14
CA CYS A 108 -15.07 -2.05 0.09
C CYS A 108 -14.47 -0.67 -0.25
N ASN A 109 -13.22 -0.42 0.11
CA ASN A 109 -12.57 0.84 -0.23
C ASN A 109 -12.09 0.87 -1.69
N ALA A 110 -11.60 -0.25 -2.22
CA ALA A 110 -11.19 -0.37 -3.61
C ALA A 110 -12.36 -0.13 -4.58
N ALA A 111 -13.56 -0.62 -4.23
CA ALA A 111 -14.77 -0.35 -5.00
C ALA A 111 -15.06 1.14 -5.10
N ARG A 112 -14.83 1.91 -4.02
CA ARG A 112 -15.01 3.38 -3.99
C ARG A 112 -13.93 4.12 -4.79
N ILE A 113 -12.73 3.54 -4.90
CA ILE A 113 -11.63 4.05 -5.73
C ILE A 113 -11.88 3.84 -7.23
N ASP A 114 -12.54 2.74 -7.63
CA ASP A 114 -12.76 2.40 -9.04
C ASP A 114 -13.96 3.12 -9.68
N VAL A 115 -14.79 3.84 -8.91
CA VAL A 115 -15.91 4.67 -9.41
C VAL A 115 -15.44 6.00 -10.04
N GLY A 116 -14.23 6.03 -10.61
CA GLY A 116 -13.59 7.20 -11.20
C GLY A 116 -13.18 7.00 -12.65
#